data_AF-A0A9P6MC43-F1
#
_entry.id   AF-A0A9P6MC43-F1
#
_cell.length_a   1.000
_cell.length_b   1.000
_cell.length_c   1.000
_cell.angle_alpha   90.00
_cell.angle_beta   90.00
_cell.angle_gamma   90.00
#
_symmetry.space_group_name_H-M   'P 1'
#
loop_
_entity.id
_entity.type
_entity.pdbx_description
1 polymer ?
#
loop_
_entity_poly.entity_id
_entity_poly.type
_entity_poly.pdbx_seq_one_letter_code
_entity_poly.pdbx_strand_id
1 'polypeptide(L)'
;ATESNPSAQTATVGVFIDAGSRAENVKNNGAAHFLEHMAFKGTSSRTQHDVEIQIENMGAHLNAYTSREQTVYYAKAFKDDIPRSVEILSDILQNSTLSNEAIERERDVILREQQEVDKQMEEVVFDHLHATAFQGNNHCP
;
A
#
# COMPACT_ATOMS: atom_id res chain seq x y z
N ALA A 1 1.31 15.89 -9.81
CA ALA A 1 1.93 17.19 -9.48
C ALA A 1 3.43 16.98 -9.29
N THR A 2 4.26 18.01 -9.45
CA THR A 2 5.72 17.92 -9.22
C THR A 2 6.24 19.15 -8.48
N GLU A 3 7.22 18.96 -7.60
CA GLU A 3 8.02 20.02 -7.00
C GLU A 3 9.48 19.75 -7.34
N SER A 4 10.13 20.67 -8.03
CA SER A 4 11.46 20.45 -8.60
C SER A 4 12.55 21.06 -7.73
N ASN A 5 13.54 20.24 -7.34
CA ASN A 5 14.78 20.70 -6.74
C ASN A 5 15.98 20.23 -7.57
N PRO A 6 16.57 21.10 -8.41
CA PRO A 6 17.66 20.72 -9.32
C PRO A 6 18.92 20.18 -8.63
N SER A 7 19.12 20.51 -7.34
CA SER A 7 20.31 20.10 -6.57
C SER A 7 20.19 18.70 -5.95
N ALA A 8 18.97 18.16 -5.85
CA ALA A 8 18.72 16.87 -5.24
C ALA A 8 19.23 15.71 -6.10
N GLN A 9 19.89 14.74 -5.45
CA GLN A 9 20.38 13.50 -6.09
C GLN A 9 19.39 12.34 -5.96
N THR A 10 18.32 12.52 -5.18
CA THR A 10 17.24 11.56 -4.98
C THR A 10 15.91 12.26 -5.17
N ALA A 11 14.88 11.47 -5.47
CA ALA A 11 13.51 11.95 -5.51
C ALA A 11 12.56 10.85 -5.05
N THR A 12 11.34 11.26 -4.70
CA THR A 12 10.23 10.36 -4.40
C THR A 12 9.14 10.59 -5.44
N VAL A 13 8.62 9.51 -5.98
CA VAL A 13 7.42 9.51 -6.83
C VAL A 13 6.36 8.66 -6.17
N GLY A 14 5.09 9.06 -6.26
CA GLY A 14 4.00 8.31 -5.67
C GLY A 14 2.68 8.54 -6.36
N VAL A 15 1.79 7.57 -6.16
CA VAL A 15 0.40 7.57 -6.59
C VAL A 15 -0.46 7.66 -5.34
N PHE A 16 -1.22 8.75 -5.23
CA PHE A 16 -2.11 9.02 -4.12
C PHE A 16 -3.54 8.80 -4.61
N ILE A 17 -4.20 7.78 -4.10
CA ILE A 17 -5.53 7.37 -4.52
C ILE A 17 -6.53 7.85 -3.48
N ASP A 18 -7.57 8.55 -3.93
CA ASP A 18 -8.70 9.01 -3.10
C ASP A 18 -9.66 7.84 -2.79
N ALA A 19 -9.11 6.81 -2.16
CA ALA A 19 -9.80 5.63 -1.70
C ALA A 19 -9.04 5.05 -0.51
N GLY A 20 -9.77 4.68 0.53
CA GLY A 20 -9.26 4.00 1.73
C GLY A 20 -10.38 3.16 2.33
N SER A 21 -10.29 2.76 3.61
CA SER A 21 -11.35 1.93 4.23
C SER A 21 -12.74 2.60 4.21
N ARG A 22 -12.81 3.93 4.18
CA ARG A 22 -14.07 4.69 4.04
C ARG A 22 -14.79 4.44 2.70
N ALA A 23 -14.05 4.10 1.65
CA ALA A 23 -14.63 3.79 0.34
C ALA A 23 -15.27 2.39 0.29
N GLU A 24 -15.13 1.60 1.35
CA GLU A 24 -15.66 0.24 1.45
C GLU A 24 -17.08 0.25 2.01
N ASN A 25 -17.66 -0.95 2.11
CA ASN A 25 -18.91 -1.25 2.77
C ASN A 25 -18.74 -2.50 3.64
N VAL A 26 -19.78 -2.84 4.41
CA VAL A 26 -19.74 -3.97 5.35
C VAL A 26 -19.31 -5.31 4.72
N LYS A 27 -19.53 -5.53 3.42
CA LYS A 27 -19.19 -6.80 2.75
C LYS A 27 -17.75 -6.86 2.24
N ASN A 28 -17.07 -5.73 2.06
CA ASN A 28 -15.71 -5.65 1.53
C ASN A 28 -14.78 -4.83 2.41
N ASN A 29 -15.13 -4.65 3.69
CA ASN A 29 -14.28 -3.97 4.65
C ASN A 29 -12.93 -4.71 4.78
N GLY A 30 -11.85 -3.95 4.74
CA GLY A 30 -10.47 -4.44 4.71
C GLY A 30 -9.91 -4.72 3.31
N ALA A 31 -10.69 -4.56 2.24
CA ALA A 31 -10.23 -4.76 0.87
C ALA A 31 -9.11 -3.79 0.43
N ALA A 32 -9.12 -2.55 0.88
CA ALA A 32 -8.11 -1.54 0.58
C ALA A 32 -6.76 -1.93 1.17
N HIS A 33 -6.73 -2.29 2.46
CA HIS A 33 -5.54 -2.80 3.12
C HIS A 33 -5.05 -4.11 2.51
N PHE A 34 -5.99 -5.02 2.19
CA PHE A 34 -5.65 -6.28 1.53
C PHE A 34 -5.04 -6.05 0.14
N LEU A 35 -5.60 -5.12 -0.65
CA LEU A 35 -5.07 -4.76 -1.97
C LEU A 35 -3.69 -4.10 -1.89
N GLU A 36 -3.43 -3.30 -0.86
CA GLU A 36 -2.10 -2.76 -0.57
C GLU A 36 -1.05 -3.88 -0.44
N HIS A 37 -1.32 -4.87 0.41
CA HIS A 37 -0.42 -6.00 0.59
C HIS A 37 -0.26 -6.81 -0.71
N MET A 38 -1.36 -7.02 -1.42
CA MET A 38 -1.38 -7.84 -2.64
C MET A 38 -0.69 -7.18 -3.83
N ALA A 39 -0.64 -5.85 -3.87
CA ALA A 39 -0.03 -5.09 -4.97
C ALA A 39 1.42 -5.54 -5.23
N PHE A 40 2.16 -5.89 -4.17
CA PHE A 40 3.56 -6.30 -4.27
C PHE A 40 3.78 -7.79 -4.57
N LYS A 41 2.72 -8.62 -4.62
CA LYS A 41 2.84 -10.09 -4.73
C LYS A 41 3.00 -10.60 -6.17
N GLY A 42 3.19 -9.68 -7.12
CA GLY A 42 3.53 -9.99 -8.51
C GLY A 42 2.51 -9.47 -9.52
N THR A 43 3.02 -9.13 -10.69
CA THR A 43 2.27 -8.62 -11.83
C THR A 43 2.25 -9.65 -12.96
N SER A 44 1.51 -9.35 -14.02
CA SER A 44 1.46 -10.21 -15.22
C SER A 44 2.83 -10.30 -15.93
N SER A 45 3.75 -9.37 -15.65
CA SER A 45 5.05 -9.28 -16.30
C SER A 45 6.25 -9.54 -15.37
N ARG A 46 6.05 -9.52 -14.04
CA ARG A 46 7.10 -9.63 -13.02
C ARG A 46 6.62 -10.46 -11.84
N THR A 47 7.43 -11.39 -11.37
CA THR A 47 7.15 -12.05 -10.09
C THR A 47 7.41 -11.08 -8.93
N GLN A 48 6.90 -11.40 -7.74
CA GLN A 48 7.24 -10.65 -6.51
C GLN A 48 8.76 -10.51 -6.35
N HIS A 49 9.50 -11.61 -6.53
CA HIS A 49 10.95 -11.63 -6.40
C HIS A 49 11.66 -10.73 -7.42
N ASP A 50 11.16 -10.67 -8.66
CA ASP A 50 11.71 -9.79 -9.69
C ASP A 50 11.51 -8.31 -9.34
N VAL A 51 10.37 -7.97 -8.74
CA VAL A 51 10.09 -6.60 -8.26
C VAL A 51 11.05 -6.24 -7.14
N GLU A 52 11.20 -7.12 -6.14
CA GLU A 52 12.10 -6.93 -4.99
C GLU A 52 13.55 -6.71 -5.46
N ILE A 53 14.10 -7.62 -6.26
CA ILE A 53 15.48 -7.52 -6.78
C ILE A 53 15.68 -6.25 -7.60
N GLN A 54 14.73 -5.86 -8.44
CA GLN A 54 14.86 -4.65 -9.25
C GLN A 54 14.93 -3.40 -8.38
N ILE A 55 14.06 -3.29 -7.37
CA ILE A 55 14.06 -2.16 -6.43
C ILE A 55 15.37 -2.12 -5.63
N GLU A 56 15.82 -3.26 -5.10
CA GLU A 56 17.07 -3.36 -4.33
C GLU A 56 18.31 -3.02 -5.16
N ASN A 57 18.39 -3.49 -6.41
CA ASN A 57 19.53 -3.22 -7.29
C ASN A 57 19.66 -1.73 -7.65
N MET A 58 18.57 -0.98 -7.66
CA MET A 58 18.58 0.48 -7.83
C MET A 58 18.92 1.22 -6.52
N GLY A 59 19.03 0.52 -5.39
CA GLY A 59 19.09 1.15 -4.07
C GLY A 59 17.83 1.98 -3.76
N ALA A 60 16.71 1.65 -4.41
CA ALA A 60 15.44 2.32 -4.21
C ALA A 60 14.66 1.70 -3.06
N HIS A 61 13.70 2.45 -2.54
CA HIS A 61 12.73 1.97 -1.55
C HIS A 61 11.34 2.15 -2.10
N LEU A 62 10.60 1.05 -2.19
CA LEU A 62 9.20 1.02 -2.58
C LEU A 62 8.36 0.70 -1.36
N ASN A 63 7.28 1.45 -1.14
CA ASN A 63 6.39 1.23 -0.01
C ASN A 63 4.95 1.68 -0.33
N ALA A 64 4.01 1.27 0.50
CA ALA A 64 2.64 1.74 0.47
C ALA A 64 2.09 1.90 1.89
N TYR A 65 0.94 2.56 1.98
CA TYR A 65 0.11 2.54 3.18
C TYR A 65 -1.34 2.87 2.81
N THR A 66 -2.25 2.35 3.61
CA THR A 66 -3.68 2.60 3.51
C THR A 66 -4.17 3.30 4.77
N SER A 67 -4.97 4.34 4.58
CA SER A 67 -5.68 5.05 5.63
C SER A 67 -7.19 4.93 5.42
N ARG A 68 -7.97 5.62 6.25
CA ARG A 68 -9.42 5.68 6.08
C ARG A 68 -9.82 6.33 4.76
N GLU A 69 -9.09 7.32 4.26
CA GLU A 69 -9.50 8.10 3.09
C GLU A 69 -8.57 7.96 1.88
N GLN A 70 -7.35 7.46 2.08
CA GLN A 70 -6.32 7.43 1.05
C GLN A 70 -5.49 6.16 1.11
N THR A 71 -5.17 5.61 -0.05
CA THR A 71 -4.15 4.58 -0.25
C THR A 71 -3.05 5.17 -1.12
N VAL A 72 -1.81 5.03 -0.66
CA VAL A 72 -0.65 5.66 -1.28
C VAL A 72 0.39 4.60 -1.59
N TYR A 73 0.89 4.62 -2.82
CA TYR A 73 2.03 3.80 -3.26
C TYR A 73 3.14 4.74 -3.69
N TYR A 74 4.34 4.58 -3.17
CA TYR A 74 5.44 5.49 -3.48
C TYR A 74 6.79 4.78 -3.53
N ALA A 75 7.68 5.34 -4.34
CA ALA A 75 9.05 4.89 -4.51
C ALA A 75 10.00 6.07 -4.29
N LYS A 76 11.01 5.86 -3.45
CA LYS A 76 12.14 6.77 -3.26
C LYS A 76 13.36 6.17 -3.94
N ALA A 77 13.96 6.91 -4.86
CA ALA A 77 15.07 6.41 -5.68
C ALA A 77 16.09 7.52 -5.98
N PHE A 78 17.23 7.14 -6.56
CA PHE A 78 18.15 8.08 -7.17
C PHE A 78 17.52 8.73 -8.40
N LYS A 79 17.97 9.94 -8.72
CA LYS A 79 17.42 10.75 -9.82
C LYS A 79 17.32 9.99 -11.14
N ASP A 80 18.34 9.21 -11.46
CA ASP A 80 18.41 8.49 -12.74
C ASP A 80 17.46 7.27 -12.80
N ASP A 81 17.03 6.75 -11.65
CA ASP A 81 16.13 5.59 -11.51
C ASP A 81 14.65 5.98 -11.39
N ILE A 82 14.32 7.27 -11.36
CA ILE A 82 12.93 7.74 -11.28
C ILE A 82 12.06 7.23 -12.44
N PRO A 83 12.49 7.26 -13.72
CA PRO A 83 11.70 6.70 -14.80
C PRO A 83 11.37 5.22 -14.59
N ARG A 84 12.33 4.44 -14.08
CA ARG A 84 12.14 3.02 -13.80
C ARG A 84 11.21 2.79 -12.59
N SER A 85 11.31 3.64 -11.58
CA SER A 85 10.43 3.60 -10.41
C SER A 85 8.97 3.87 -10.78
N VAL A 86 8.72 4.82 -11.71
CA VAL A 86 7.37 5.08 -12.26
C VAL A 86 6.85 3.89 -13.04
N GLU A 87 7.69 3.25 -13.86
CA GLU A 87 7.32 2.04 -14.61
C GLU A 87 6.88 0.91 -13.66
N ILE A 88 7.65 0.67 -12.60
CA ILE A 88 7.33 -0.38 -11.61
C ILE A 88 6.03 -0.07 -10.87
N LEU A 89 5.85 1.17 -10.38
CA LEU A 89 4.60 1.60 -9.74
C LEU A 89 3.40 1.43 -10.68
N SER A 90 3.55 1.81 -11.95
CA SER A 90 2.50 1.68 -12.96
C SER A 90 2.13 0.22 -13.20
N ASP A 91 3.11 -0.68 -13.28
CA ASP A 91 2.89 -2.11 -13.50
C ASP A 91 2.21 -2.77 -12.30
N ILE A 92 2.65 -2.45 -11.08
CA ILE A 92 2.06 -2.95 -9.84
C ILE A 92 0.59 -2.55 -9.72
N LEU A 93 0.26 -1.29 -10.04
CA LEU A 93 -1.10 -0.78 -9.90
C LEU A 93 -2.07 -1.27 -10.97
N GLN A 94 -1.59 -1.56 -12.18
CA GLN A 94 -2.46 -1.89 -13.32
C GLN A 94 -2.49 -3.39 -13.65
N ASN A 95 -1.40 -4.11 -13.38
CA ASN A 95 -1.21 -5.48 -13.88
C ASN A 95 -1.00 -6.49 -12.75
N SER A 96 -1.32 -6.17 -11.49
CA SER A 96 -1.24 -7.12 -10.38
C SER A 96 -2.10 -8.35 -10.65
N THR A 97 -1.54 -9.53 -10.43
CA THR A 97 -2.17 -10.81 -10.80
C THR A 97 -3.17 -11.31 -9.78
N LEU A 98 -3.06 -10.87 -8.52
CA LEU A 98 -3.94 -11.25 -7.41
C LEU A 98 -4.19 -12.77 -7.35
N SER A 99 -3.12 -13.57 -7.45
CA SER A 99 -3.25 -15.03 -7.50
C SER A 99 -3.88 -15.58 -6.21
N ASN A 100 -4.76 -16.59 -6.33
CA ASN A 100 -5.42 -17.20 -5.18
C ASN A 100 -4.42 -17.73 -4.13
N GLU A 101 -3.27 -18.24 -4.58
CA GLU A 101 -2.22 -18.71 -3.69
C GLU A 101 -1.60 -17.56 -2.87
N ALA A 102 -1.35 -16.40 -3.49
CA ALA A 102 -0.85 -15.23 -2.78
C ALA A 102 -1.91 -14.66 -1.82
N ILE A 103 -3.19 -14.65 -2.23
CA ILE A 103 -4.31 -14.22 -1.37
C ILE A 103 -4.37 -15.06 -0.09
N GLU A 104 -4.34 -16.39 -0.20
CA GLU A 104 -4.45 -17.24 0.99
C GLU A 104 -3.22 -17.11 1.90
N ARG A 105 -2.01 -16.93 1.32
CA ARG A 105 -0.81 -16.66 2.13
C ARG A 105 -0.87 -15.31 2.84
N GLU A 106 -1.33 -14.28 2.15
CA GLU A 106 -1.34 -12.92 2.69
C GLU A 106 -2.43 -12.72 3.74
N ARG A 107 -3.53 -13.47 3.66
CA ARG A 107 -4.56 -13.54 4.70
C ARG A 107 -3.94 -13.86 6.07
N ASP A 108 -3.04 -14.84 6.14
CA ASP A 108 -2.38 -15.22 7.39
C ASP A 108 -1.39 -14.16 7.88
N VAL A 109 -0.81 -13.36 6.98
CA VAL A 109 0.06 -12.24 7.35
C VAL A 109 -0.76 -11.12 7.98
N ILE A 110 -1.86 -10.72 7.33
CA ILE A 110 -2.74 -9.65 7.79
C ILE A 110 -3.43 -10.03 9.12
N LEU A 111 -3.83 -11.29 9.30
CA LEU A 111 -4.37 -11.76 10.58
C LEU A 111 -3.35 -11.66 11.72
N ARG A 112 -2.07 -11.89 11.44
CA ARG A 112 -1.01 -11.72 12.44
C ARG A 112 -0.74 -10.24 12.73
N GLU A 113 -0.77 -9.39 11.71
CA GLU A 113 -0.65 -7.95 11.88
C GLU A 113 -1.76 -7.39 12.77
N GLN A 114 -3.02 -7.79 12.54
CA GLN A 114 -4.14 -7.43 13.40
C GLN A 114 -3.88 -7.78 14.88
N GLN A 115 -3.35 -9.00 15.14
CA GLN A 115 -3.00 -9.42 16.49
C GLN A 115 -1.88 -8.57 17.12
N GLU A 116 -0.95 -8.04 16.32
CA GLU A 116 0.09 -7.14 16.82
C GLU A 116 -0.44 -5.71 17.06
N VAL A 117 -1.37 -5.23 16.22
CA VAL A 117 -2.05 -3.94 16.42
C VAL A 117 -2.94 -3.97 17.66
N ASP A 118 -3.65 -5.08 17.93
CA ASP A 118 -4.49 -5.24 19.13
C ASP A 118 -3.71 -5.10 20.45
N LYS A 119 -2.38 -5.28 20.42
CA LYS A 119 -1.50 -5.09 21.58
C LYS A 119 -1.09 -3.62 21.76
N GLN A 120 -1.28 -2.77 20.74
CA GLN A 120 -0.94 -1.36 20.75
C GLN A 120 -2.15 -0.54 21.21
N MET A 121 -2.23 -0.33 22.53
CA MET A 121 -3.41 0.30 23.16
C MET A 121 -3.77 1.68 22.61
N GLU A 122 -2.80 2.45 22.12
CA GLU A 122 -3.07 3.77 21.53
C GLU A 122 -3.91 3.65 20.24
N GLU A 123 -3.51 2.78 19.32
CA GLU A 123 -4.25 2.51 18.07
C GLU A 123 -5.66 1.99 18.36
N VAL A 124 -5.77 1.01 19.26
CA VAL A 124 -7.06 0.42 19.67
C VAL A 124 -8.01 1.47 20.24
N VAL A 125 -7.51 2.41 21.05
CA VAL A 125 -8.32 3.51 21.59
C VAL A 125 -8.82 4.42 20.46
N PHE A 126 -7.98 4.78 19.49
CA PHE A 126 -8.38 5.62 18.37
C PHE A 126 -9.39 4.92 17.44
N ASP A 127 -9.26 3.61 17.25
CA ASP A 127 -10.22 2.83 16.47
C ASP A 127 -11.59 2.76 17.15
N HIS A 128 -11.63 2.48 18.45
CA HIS A 128 -12.89 2.51 19.21
C HIS A 128 -13.49 3.91 19.28
N LEU A 129 -12.66 4.96 19.37
CA LEU A 129 -13.13 6.34 19.32
C LEU A 129 -13.82 6.61 17.98
N HIS A 130 -13.22 6.25 16.85
CA HIS A 130 -13.83 6.45 15.53
C HIS A 130 -15.12 5.63 15.38
N ALA A 131 -15.09 4.35 15.74
CA ALA A 131 -16.26 3.48 15.67
C ALA A 131 -17.44 4.03 16.50
N THR A 132 -17.16 4.64 17.65
CA THR A 132 -18.19 5.23 18.53
C THR A 132 -18.64 6.61 18.07
N ALA A 133 -17.73 7.45 17.57
CA ALA A 133 -18.05 8.80 17.12
C ALA A 133 -18.82 8.84 15.79
N PHE A 134 -18.54 7.89 14.88
CA PHE A 134 -19.09 7.86 13.53
C PHE A 134 -20.01 6.66 13.27
N GLN A 135 -20.74 6.21 14.30
CA GLN A 135 -21.67 5.07 14.20
C GLN A 135 -22.62 5.18 13.00
N GLY A 136 -22.78 4.07 12.27
CA GLY A 136 -23.67 3.99 11.11
C GLY A 136 -23.11 4.54 9.80
N ASN A 137 -21.90 5.10 9.81
CA ASN A 137 -21.16 5.50 8.61
C ASN A 137 -19.98 4.54 8.36
N ASN A 138 -19.48 4.50 7.11
CA ASN A 138 -18.33 3.65 6.72
C ASN A 138 -16.97 4.18 7.21
N HIS A 139 -16.92 5.06 8.22
CA HIS A 139 -15.68 5.59 8.79
C HIS A 139 -15.00 4.65 9.80
N CYS A 140 -15.60 3.48 10.02
CA CYS A 140 -15.03 2.42 10.84
C CYS A 140 -13.89 1.76 10.05
N PRO A 141 -12.71 1.53 10.67
CA PRO A 141 -11.67 0.68 10.09
C PRO A 141 -12.21 -0.73 9.87
#